data_AF-A0AAD4P2T5-F1
#
_entry.id   AF-A0AAD4P2T5-F1
#
_cell.length_a   1.000
_cell.length_b   1.000
_cell.length_c   1.000
_cell.angle_alpha   90.00
_cell.angle_beta   90.00
_cell.angle_gamma   90.00
#
_symmetry.space_group_name_H-M   'P 1'
#
loop_
_entity.id
_entity.type
_entity.pdbx_description
1 polymer ?
#
loop_
_entity_poly.entity_id
_entity_poly.type
_entity_poly.pdbx_seq_one_letter_code
_entity_poly.pdbx_strand_id
1 'polypeptide(L)' 'MEVEKGCSTPKEQEFKIPAAVECPPPPRKKKERRERKTEPSLSEYFQSPELEKFFAAGDAPSRQT' A
#
# COMPACT_ATOMS: atom_id res chain seq x y z
N MET A 1 12.29 0.58 58.86
CA MET A 1 11.28 0.53 57.78
C MET A 1 11.94 1.08 56.54
N GLU A 2 12.52 0.21 55.72
CA GLU A 2 13.05 0.58 54.42
C GLU A 2 11.88 0.74 53.45
N VAL A 3 11.80 1.91 52.79
CA VAL A 3 10.86 2.12 51.69
C VAL A 3 11.60 1.71 50.44
N GLU A 4 11.30 0.52 49.91
CA GLU A 4 11.72 0.11 48.56
C GLU A 4 11.21 1.16 47.56
N LYS A 5 12.07 2.11 47.20
CA LYS A 5 11.83 2.95 46.04
C LYS A 5 12.11 2.12 44.80
N GLY A 6 11.07 1.48 44.29
CA GLY A 6 11.10 0.90 42.94
C GLY A 6 11.47 1.95 41.89
N CYS A 7 11.83 1.50 40.69
CA CYS A 7 12.09 2.39 39.57
C CYS A 7 10.86 3.25 39.26
N SER A 8 11.01 4.57 39.24
CA SER A 8 9.94 5.52 38.96
C SER A 8 10.38 6.52 37.90
N THR A 9 9.47 6.87 37.00
CA THR A 9 9.72 7.88 35.95
C THR A 9 10.00 9.24 36.59
N PRO A 10 11.10 9.93 36.20
CA PRO A 10 11.37 11.29 36.66
C PRO A 10 10.21 12.24 36.33
N LYS A 11 9.78 13.02 37.33
CA LYS A 11 8.63 13.95 37.20
C LYS A 11 9.05 15.41 37.06
N GLU A 12 10.33 15.71 37.19
CA GLU A 12 10.85 17.09 37.10
C GLU A 12 10.72 17.61 35.67
N GLN A 13 10.54 18.92 35.54
CA GLN A 13 10.19 19.55 34.26
C GLN A 13 11.31 19.47 33.22
N GLU A 14 12.57 19.40 33.67
CA GLU A 14 13.74 19.19 32.81
C GLU A 14 13.68 17.87 32.04
N PHE A 15 13.10 16.82 32.63
CA PHE A 15 12.97 15.50 32.01
C PHE A 15 11.65 15.30 31.26
N LYS A 16 10.75 16.29 31.27
CA LYS A 16 9.50 16.22 30.51
C LYS A 16 9.79 16.50 29.04
N ILE A 17 9.22 15.68 28.16
CA ILE A 17 9.23 15.94 26.73
C ILE A 17 8.54 17.30 26.50
N PRO A 18 9.14 18.23 25.75
CA PRO A 18 8.51 19.50 25.41
C PRO A 18 7.11 19.28 24.84
N ALA A 19 6.17 20.15 25.20
CA ALA A 19 4.85 20.14 24.59
C ALA A 19 4.98 20.18 23.07
N ALA A 20 4.20 19.34 22.39
CA ALA A 20 4.30 19.18 20.94
C ALA A 20 4.23 20.54 20.25
N VAL A 21 5.32 20.89 19.56
CA VAL A 21 5.32 21.97 18.58
C VAL A 21 4.26 21.61 17.55
N GLU A 22 3.40 22.57 17.18
CA GLU A 22 2.32 22.33 16.23
C GLU A 22 2.84 21.52 15.04
N CYS A 23 2.19 20.37 14.77
CA CYS A 23 2.58 19.52 13.66
C CYS A 23 2.59 20.36 12.38
N PRO A 24 3.63 20.26 11.54
CA PRO A 24 3.64 20.99 10.29
C PRO A 24 2.39 20.62 9.47
N PRO A 25 1.86 21.55 8.66
CA PRO A 25 0.67 21.29 7.87
C PRO A 25 0.89 20.05 6.97
N PRO A 26 -0.17 19.26 6.72
CA PRO A 26 -0.05 18.02 5.98
C PRO A 26 0.51 18.26 4.57
N PRO A 27 1.40 17.37 4.08
CA PRO A 27 1.95 17.48 2.73
C PRO A 27 0.81 17.45 1.71
N ARG A 28 0.81 18.42 0.79
CA ARG A 28 -0.23 18.53 -0.25
C ARG A 28 0.03 17.49 -1.33
N LYS A 29 -0.99 16.68 -1.66
CA LYS A 29 -0.93 15.76 -2.81
C LYS A 29 -0.69 16.56 -4.10
N LYS A 30 0.27 16.12 -4.91
CA LYS A 30 0.49 16.67 -6.25
C LYS A 30 -0.76 16.41 -7.10
N LYS A 31 -1.24 17.43 -7.82
CA LYS A 31 -2.33 17.24 -8.79
C LYS A 31 -1.81 16.33 -9.90
N GLU A 32 -2.44 15.17 -10.07
CA GLU A 32 -2.20 14.30 -11.22
C GLU A 32 -2.57 15.10 -12.48
N ARG A 33 -1.58 15.43 -13.32
CA ARG A 33 -1.89 15.82 -14.69
C ARG A 33 -2.48 14.56 -15.30
N ARG A 34 -3.78 14.55 -15.55
CA ARG A 34 -4.42 13.54 -16.40
C ARG A 34 -3.82 13.69 -17.79
N GLU A 35 -2.64 13.11 -18.00
CA GLU A 35 -2.24 12.66 -19.31
C GLU A 35 -3.40 11.77 -19.76
N ARG A 36 -4.06 12.16 -20.85
CA ARG A 36 -5.17 11.40 -21.41
C ARG A 36 -4.62 9.99 -21.55
N LYS A 37 -5.14 9.06 -20.76
CA LYS A 37 -4.83 7.65 -20.92
C LYS A 37 -5.24 7.36 -22.34
N THR A 38 -4.27 7.27 -23.26
CA THR A 38 -4.50 6.60 -24.52
C THR A 38 -5.08 5.28 -24.10
N GLU A 39 -6.34 5.03 -24.44
CA GLU A 39 -6.96 3.75 -24.07
C GLU A 39 -6.00 2.69 -24.57
N PRO A 40 -5.43 1.84 -23.69
CA PRO A 40 -4.69 0.70 -24.18
C PRO A 40 -5.67 -0.02 -25.09
N SER A 41 -5.31 -0.24 -26.36
CA SER A 41 -6.16 -0.95 -27.33
C SER A 41 -6.71 -2.16 -26.60
N LEU A 42 -8.01 -2.14 -26.27
CA LEU A 42 -8.62 -2.95 -25.20
C LEU A 42 -8.50 -4.47 -25.45
N SER A 43 -7.96 -4.87 -26.60
CA SER A 43 -7.85 -6.23 -27.04
C SER A 43 -6.54 -6.57 -27.74
N GLU A 44 -5.48 -5.77 -27.61
CA GLU A 44 -4.16 -6.18 -28.14
C GLU A 44 -3.34 -6.89 -27.06
N TYR A 45 -3.95 -7.94 -26.47
CA TYR A 45 -3.15 -8.92 -25.76
C TYR A 45 -2.25 -9.62 -26.77
N PHE A 46 -1.02 -9.92 -26.36
CA PHE A 46 -0.06 -10.62 -27.20
C PHE A 46 -0.62 -11.98 -27.65
N GLN A 47 -0.91 -12.08 -28.94
CA GLN A 47 -1.35 -13.32 -29.56
C GLN A 47 -0.12 -14.13 -29.97
N SER A 48 0.33 -15.00 -29.07
CA SER A 48 1.40 -15.96 -29.38
C SER A 48 0.81 -17.18 -30.09
N PRO A 49 1.34 -17.59 -31.25
CA PRO A 49 0.86 -18.78 -31.95
C PRO A 49 1.06 -20.08 -31.15
N GLU A 50 1.97 -20.09 -30.17
CA GLU A 50 2.16 -21.21 -29.24
C GLU A 50 1.00 -21.34 -28.24
N LEU A 51 0.48 -20.22 -27.74
CA LEU A 51 -0.63 -20.20 -26.79
C LEU A 51 -1.92 -20.65 -27.47
N GLU A 52 -2.14 -20.20 -28.71
CA GLU A 52 -3.33 -20.56 -29.48
C GLU A 52 -3.40 -22.08 -29.74
N LYS A 53 -2.26 -22.74 -29.97
CA LYS A 53 -2.18 -24.21 -30.07
C LYS A 53 -2.51 -24.93 -28.77
N PHE A 54 -2.10 -24.37 -27.63
CA PHE A 54 -2.35 -24.95 -26.31
C PHE A 54 -3.84 -24.90 -25.94
N PHE A 55 -4.55 -23.82 -26.31
CA PHE A 55 -5.98 -23.67 -26.03
C PHE A 55 -6.89 -24.25 -27.12
N ALA A 56 -6.43 -24.38 -28.37
CA ALA A 56 -7.19 -24.97 -29.46
C ALA A 56 -7.34 -26.51 -29.34
N ALA A 57 -6.46 -27.16 -28.57
CA ALA A 57 -6.54 -28.60 -28.27
C ALA A 57 -7.55 -28.91 -27.13
N GLY A 58 -8.74 -28.32 -27.22
CA GLY A 58 -9.78 -28.38 -26.21
C GLY A 58 -10.48 -29.73 -26.09
N ASP A 59 -9.84 -30.71 -25.46
CA ASP A 59 -10.52 -31.70 -24.61
C ASP A 59 -10.60 -31.13 -23.18
N ALA A 60 -11.29 -30.00 -23.02
CA ALA A 60 -11.61 -29.49 -21.69
C ALA A 60 -12.93 -30.13 -21.24
N PRO A 61 -12.98 -30.90 -20.13
CA PRO A 61 -14.25 -31.40 -19.63
C PRO A 61 -15.13 -30.22 -19.26
N SER A 62 -16.26 -30.09 -19.95
CA SER A 62 -17.29 -29.09 -19.63
C SER A 62 -17.66 -29.24 -18.16
N ARG A 63 -17.55 -28.16 -17.38
CA ARG A 63 -18.17 -28.11 -16.06
C ARG A 63 -19.69 -28.10 -16.27
N GLN A 64 -20.33 -29.25 -16.11
CA GLN A 64 -21.78 -29.32 -15.98
C GLN A 64 -22.16 -28.66 -14.65
N THR A 65 -22.97 -27.61 -14.74
CA THR A 65 -23.72 -27.00 -13.62
C THR A 65 -24.94 -27.82 -13.29
#